data_AF-A0A357JIL8-F1
#
_entry.id   AF-A0A357JIL8-F1
#
_cell.length_a   1.000
_cell.length_b   1.000
_cell.length_c   1.000
_cell.angle_alpha   90.00
_cell.angle_beta   90.00
_cell.angle_gamma   90.00
#
_symmetry.space_group_name_H-M   'P 1'
#
loop_
_entity.id
_entity.type
_entity.pdbx_description
1 polymer ?
#
loop_
_entity_poly.entity_id
_entity_poly.type
_entity_poly.pdbx_seq_one_letter_code
_entity_poly.pdbx_strand_id
1 'polypeptide(L)' 'MEQDNIAVGLDIGTTKIVAMIGKTNEFGKLEILGVGKAKSMGVHRGVVNNITQTIQSIQQA' A
#
# COMPACT_ATOMS: atom_id res chain seq x y z
N MET A 1 4.41 -2.15 -26.59
CA MET A 1 3.52 -2.49 -25.47
C MET A 1 3.20 -1.18 -24.80
N GLU A 2 1.93 -0.82 -24.73
CA GLU A 2 1.49 0.38 -24.02
C GLU A 2 1.85 0.21 -22.55
N GLN A 3 2.64 1.13 -21.98
CA GLN A 3 2.89 1.13 -20.54
C GLN A 3 1.59 1.60 -19.89
N ASP A 4 0.79 0.68 -19.36
CA ASP A 4 -0.31 1.02 -18.48
C ASP A 4 0.29 1.83 -17.31
N ASN A 5 -0.04 3.12 -17.23
CA ASN A 5 0.41 4.00 -16.16
C ASN A 5 -0.31 3.62 -14.86
N ILE A 6 0.29 2.67 -14.13
CA ILE A 6 -0.19 2.22 -12.83
C ILE A 6 0.38 3.13 -11.74
N ALA A 7 -0.51 3.61 -10.87
CA ALA A 7 -0.16 4.30 -9.63
C ALA A 7 -0.33 3.36 -8.43
N VAL A 8 0.57 3.48 -7.46
CA VAL A 8 0.53 2.71 -6.21
C VAL A 8 0.55 3.67 -5.03
N GLY A 9 -0.39 3.50 -4.11
CA GLY A 9 -0.40 4.15 -2.81
C GLY A 9 -0.05 3.15 -1.70
N LEU A 10 0.83 3.55 -0.78
CA LEU A 10 1.18 2.78 0.41
C LEU A 10 0.93 3.65 1.65
N ASP A 11 0.02 3.21 2.52
CA ASP A 11 -0.28 3.83 3.81
C ASP A 11 0.23 2.93 4.94
N ILE A 12 1.14 3.47 5.76
CA ILE A 12 1.77 2.76 6.87
C ILE A 12 1.23 3.32 8.19
N GLY A 13 0.11 2.76 8.64
CA GLY A 13 -0.46 3.07 9.94
C GLY A 13 0.16 2.25 11.08
N THR A 14 -0.03 2.74 12.31
CA THR A 14 0.30 1.98 13.53
C THR A 14 -0.58 0.75 13.72
N THR A 15 -1.78 0.74 13.12
CA THR A 15 -2.74 -0.36 13.28
C THR A 15 -2.71 -1.33 12.09
N LYS A 16 -2.59 -0.80 10.88
CA LYS A 16 -2.64 -1.55 9.64
C LYS A 16 -1.78 -0.87 8.58
N ILE A 17 -1.29 -1.65 7.64
CA ILE A 17 -0.65 -1.18 6.41
C ILE A 17 -1.62 -1.47 5.27
N VAL A 18 -1.77 -0.52 4.35
CA VAL A 18 -2.66 -0.63 3.18
C VAL A 18 -1.86 -0.31 1.93
N ALA A 19 -1.90 -1.21 0.95
CA ALA A 19 -1.42 -0.96 -0.41
C ALA A 19 -2.64 -0.81 -1.33
N MET A 20 -2.61 0.13 -2.26
CA MET A 20 -3.67 0.33 -3.24
C MET A 20 -3.05 0.57 -4.60
N ILE A 21 -3.61 -0.08 -5.61
CA ILE A 21 -3.14 0.01 -6.99
C ILE A 21 -4.30 0.53 -7.84
N GLY A 22 -4.02 1.50 -8.69
CA GLY A 22 -5.01 2.04 -9.61
C GLY A 22 -4.39 2.57 -10.89
N LYS A 23 -5.24 2.83 -11.87
CA LYS A 23 -4.86 3.51 -13.11
C LYS A 23 -5.90 4.55 -13.49
N THR A 24 -5.52 5.52 -14.31
CA THR A 24 -6.49 6.45 -14.89
C THR A 24 -7.12 5.80 -16.12
N ASN A 25 -8.45 5.76 -16.17
CA ASN A 25 -9.18 5.25 -17.32
C ASN A 25 -9.27 6.28 -18.46
N GLU A 26 -9.88 5.88 -19.58
CA GLU A 26 -10.07 6.74 -20.78
C GLU A 26 -10.85 8.03 -20.51
N PHE A 27 -11.57 8.12 -19.40
CA PHE A 27 -12.34 9.30 -18.97
C PHE A 27 -11.59 10.19 -17.98
N GLY A 28 -10.30 9.92 -17.73
CA GLY A 28 -9.51 10.68 -16.77
C GLY A 28 -9.85 10.37 -15.30
N LYS A 29 -10.60 9.29 -15.03
CA LYS A 29 -10.99 8.90 -13.66
C LYS A 29 -10.06 7.82 -13.11
N LEU A 30 -9.80 7.85 -11.80
CA LEU A 30 -9.08 6.79 -11.12
C LEU A 30 -9.95 5.52 -11.05
N GLU A 31 -9.41 4.42 -11.55
CA GLU A 31 -9.94 3.08 -11.44
C GLU A 31 -9.05 2.27 -10.49
N ILE A 32 -9.64 1.65 -9.46
CA ILE A 32 -8.90 0.83 -8.50
C ILE A 32 -8.77 -0.60 -9.05
N LEU A 33 -7.54 -1.05 -9.22
CA LEU A 33 -7.20 -2.39 -9.71
C LEU A 33 -7.05 -3.40 -8.57
N GLY A 34 -6.61 -2.95 -7.40
CA GLY A 34 -6.39 -3.82 -6.25
C GLY A 34 -6.18 -3.07 -4.95
N VAL A 35 -6.51 -3.73 -3.84
CA VAL A 35 -6.26 -3.25 -2.49
C VAL A 35 -5.72 -4.38 -1.64
N GLY A 36 -4.61 -4.10 -1.00
CA GLY A 36 -3.87 -4.97 -0.10
C GLY A 36 -3.90 -4.44 1.34
N LYS A 37 -4.00 -5.31 2.34
CA LYS A 37 -4.08 -4.90 3.76
C LYS A 37 -3.43 -5.93 4.68
N ALA A 38 -2.62 -5.46 5.61
CA ALA A 38 -2.03 -6.29 6.65
C ALA A 38 -2.05 -5.59 8.02
N LYS A 39 -1.98 -6.39 9.09
CA LYS A 39 -1.79 -5.86 10.45
C LYS A 39 -0.40 -5.25 10.56
N SER A 40 -0.30 -4.05 11.15
CA SER A 40 1.00 -3.41 11.39
C SER A 40 1.61 -3.97 12.67
N MET A 41 2.75 -4.65 12.53
CA MET A 41 3.42 -5.29 13.67
C MET A 41 4.67 -4.51 14.13
N GLY A 42 5.32 -3.77 13.22
CA GLY A 42 6.56 -3.06 13.50
C GLY A 42 6.43 -1.56 13.80
N VAL A 43 5.24 -0.97 13.71
CA VAL A 43 5.03 0.49 13.84
C VAL A 43 4.24 0.83 15.10
N HIS A 44 4.81 1.67 15.97
CA HIS A 44 4.20 2.09 17.23
C HIS A 44 4.32 3.62 17.39
N ARG A 45 3.23 4.29 17.76
CA ARG A 45 3.17 5.75 17.94
C ARG A 45 3.77 6.54 16.75
N GLY A 46 3.56 6.05 15.52
CA GLY A 46 4.04 6.66 14.29
C GLY A 46 5.52 6.41 13.98
N VAL A 47 6.22 5.58 14.76
CA VAL A 47 7.64 5.27 14.57
C VAL A 47 7.82 3.79 14.27
N VAL A 48 8.72 3.47 13.35
CA VAL A 48 9.16 2.09 13.10
C VAL A 48 10.03 1.65 14.27
N ASN A 49 9.47 0.79 15.13
CA ASN A 49 10.15 0.20 16.27
C ASN A 49 10.88 -1.10 15.87
N ASN A 50 10.27 -1.90 14.98
CA ASN A 50 10.86 -3.15 14.49
C ASN A 50 10.79 -3.21 12.96
N ILE A 51 11.94 -3.00 12.31
CA ILE A 51 12.02 -2.91 10.85
C ILE A 51 11.69 -4.24 10.16
N THR A 52 12.12 -5.38 10.71
CA THR A 52 11.86 -6.70 10.13
C THR A 52 10.36 -7.01 10.10
N GLN A 53 9.66 -6.71 11.21
CA GLN A 53 8.21 -6.87 11.28
C GLN A 53 7.48 -5.88 10.36
N THR A 54 7.97 -4.63 10.23
CA THR A 54 7.40 -3.67 9.27
C THR A 54 7.54 -4.16 7.83
N ILE A 55 8.70 -4.71 7.44
CA ILE A 55 8.91 -5.28 6.10
C ILE A 55 7.93 -6.42 5.85
N GLN A 56 7.78 -7.34 6.80
CA GLN A 56 6.83 -8.46 6.69
C GLN A 56 5.38 -7.95 6.55
N SER A 57 4.97 -6.98 7.36
CA SER A 57 3.64 -6.36 7.25
C SER A 57 3.43 -5.67 5.90
N ILE A 58 4.44 -5.00 5.33
CA ILE A 58 4.33 -4.38 4.00
C ILE A 58 4.20 -5.45 2.91
N GLN A 59 4.99 -6.54 2.97
CA GLN A 59 4.94 -7.62 1.98
C GLN A 59 3.62 -8.39 1.99
N GLN A 60 2.93 -8.45 3.13
CA GLN A 60 1.63 -9.10 3.28
C GLN A 60 0.46 -8.20 2.87
N ALA A 61 0.66 -6.87 2.83
CA ALA A 61 -0.36 -5.92 2.44
C ALA A 61 -0.55 -5.98 0.92
#